data_AF-A0A7S0CXF3-F1
#
_entry.id   AF-A0A7S0CXF3-F1
#
_cell.length_a   1.000
_cell.length_b   1.000
_cell.length_c   1.000
_cell.angle_alpha   90.00
_cell.angle_beta   90.00
_cell.angle_gamma   90.00
#
_symmetry.space_group_name_H-M   'P 1'
#
loop_
_entity.id
_entity.type
_entity.pdbx_description
1 polymer ?
#
loop_
_entity_poly.entity_id
_entity_poly.type
_entity_poly.pdbx_seq_one_letter_code
_entity_poly.pdbx_strand_id
1 'polypeptide(L)'
;HLYNVDARIIHVSSGGDVNSKARELAQHFQREGSPVMIGGGVLAYGLMGVHWNESTGECNYLILDPHYTGEENMNKIGSGGWCSWKSSDLFLADKFYNFCLPQRPREL
;
A
#
# COMPACT_ATOMS: atom_id res chain seq x y z
N HIS A 1 13.91 7.99 -12.87
CA HIS A 1 14.26 9.16 -13.71
C HIS A 1 14.73 10.36 -12.87
N LEU A 2 13.92 10.96 -11.99
CA LEU A 2 14.34 12.13 -11.20
C LEU A 2 15.34 11.82 -10.07
N TYR A 3 15.07 10.78 -9.28
CA TYR A 3 15.86 10.45 -8.10
C TYR A 3 16.72 9.19 -8.25
N ASN A 4 16.78 8.65 -9.48
CA ASN A 4 17.46 7.38 -9.78
C ASN A 4 17.14 6.23 -8.78
N VAL A 5 15.88 6.15 -8.36
CA VAL A 5 15.40 5.09 -7.47
C VAL A 5 14.81 3.96 -8.31
N ASP A 6 15.35 2.75 -8.14
CA ASP A 6 14.78 1.54 -8.70
C ASP A 6 13.48 1.16 -7.99
N ALA A 7 12.54 0.54 -8.71
CA ALA A 7 11.30 0.06 -8.14
C ALA A 7 10.97 -1.34 -8.65
N ARG A 8 10.44 -2.17 -7.76
CA ARG A 8 9.85 -3.46 -8.09
C ARG A 8 8.34 -3.28 -8.25
N ILE A 9 7.73 -3.92 -9.24
CA ILE A 9 6.27 -3.92 -9.41
C ILE A 9 5.70 -5.28 -9.03
N ILE A 10 4.68 -5.29 -8.18
CA ILE A 10 3.82 -6.46 -7.97
C ILE A 10 2.53 -6.23 -8.74
N HIS A 11 2.20 -7.17 -9.63
CA HIS A 11 0.97 -7.18 -10.40
C HIS A 11 -0.03 -8.17 -9.80
N VAL A 12 -1.27 -7.73 -9.66
CA VAL A 12 -2.39 -8.55 -9.19
C VAL A 12 -3.56 -8.36 -10.14
N SER A 13 -4.07 -9.44 -10.72
CA SER A 13 -5.15 -9.41 -11.72
C SER A 13 -6.54 -9.13 -11.13
N SER A 14 -6.73 -9.40 -9.84
CA SER A 14 -7.99 -9.20 -9.11
C SER A 14 -7.73 -8.67 -7.70
N GLY A 15 -8.56 -7.74 -7.21
CA GLY A 15 -8.51 -7.30 -5.81
C GLY A 15 -8.67 -8.43 -4.80
N GLY A 16 -9.39 -9.51 -5.16
CA GLY A 16 -9.55 -10.69 -4.31
C GLY A 16 -8.24 -11.45 -4.06
N ASP A 17 -7.26 -11.28 -4.95
CA ASP A 17 -5.97 -11.96 -4.86
C ASP A 17 -4.91 -11.15 -4.09
N VAL A 18 -5.20 -9.92 -3.66
CA VAL A 18 -4.22 -9.03 -3.02
C VAL A 18 -3.67 -9.64 -1.72
N ASN A 19 -4.52 -10.33 -0.94
CA ASN A 19 -4.09 -11.00 0.29
C ASN A 19 -3.00 -12.06 0.05
N SER A 20 -2.95 -12.67 -1.15
CA SER A 20 -1.88 -13.60 -1.51
C SER A 20 -0.49 -12.93 -1.57
N LYS A 21 -0.45 -11.60 -1.68
CA LYS A 21 0.76 -10.77 -1.72
C LYS A 21 1.10 -10.11 -0.39
N ALA A 22 0.27 -10.27 0.64
CA ALA A 22 0.46 -9.62 1.95
C ALA A 22 1.82 -9.95 2.58
N ARG A 23 2.27 -11.21 2.50
CA ARG A 23 3.59 -11.63 2.98
C ARG A 23 4.74 -10.94 2.23
N GLU A 24 4.64 -10.83 0.91
CA GLU A 24 5.65 -10.18 0.08
C GLU A 24 5.72 -8.67 0.36
N LEU A 25 4.57 -8.03 0.57
CA LEU A 25 4.48 -6.63 0.98
C LEU A 25 5.06 -6.42 2.39
N ALA A 26 4.74 -7.29 3.35
CA ALA A 26 5.31 -7.23 4.69
C ALA A 26 6.85 -7.34 4.66
N GLN A 27 7.39 -8.24 3.84
CA GLN A 27 8.83 -8.38 3.64
C GLN A 27 9.46 -7.13 3.02
N HIS A 28 8.77 -6.44 2.10
CA HIS A 28 9.21 -5.16 1.56
C HIS A 28 9.34 -4.10 2.67
N PHE A 29 8.33 -3.95 3.52
CA PHE A 29 8.40 -3.00 4.64
C PHE A 29 9.50 -3.36 5.64
N GLN A 30 9.76 -4.64 5.89
CA GLN A 30 10.85 -5.07 6.77
C GLN A 30 12.24 -4.80 6.20
N ARG A 31 12.42 -4.96 4.87
CA ARG A 31 13.74 -4.85 4.22
C ARG A 31 14.04 -3.43 3.74
N GLU A 32 13.10 -2.82 3.02
CA GLU A 32 13.28 -1.54 2.36
C GLU A 32 12.68 -0.39 3.19
N GLY A 33 11.49 -0.64 3.79
CA GLY A 33 10.77 0.33 4.63
C GLY A 33 10.21 1.53 3.87
N SER A 34 10.28 1.54 2.55
CA SER A 34 9.73 2.61 1.70
C SER A 34 8.20 2.49 1.58
N PRO A 35 7.48 3.62 1.47
CA PRO A 35 6.05 3.60 1.17
C PRO A 35 5.81 3.02 -0.23
N VAL A 36 4.70 2.30 -0.38
CA VAL A 36 4.31 1.63 -1.62
C VAL A 36 3.18 2.39 -2.28
N MET A 37 3.28 2.68 -3.57
CA MET A 37 2.15 3.25 -4.31
C MET A 37 1.26 2.10 -4.85
N ILE A 38 -0.05 2.21 -4.66
CA ILE A 38 -1.05 1.30 -5.20
C ILE A 38 -1.76 2.02 -6.36
N GLY A 39 -1.86 1.39 -7.52
CA GLY A 39 -2.72 1.83 -8.62
C GLY A 39 -3.73 0.74 -8.99
N GLY A 40 -5.02 1.08 -9.02
CA GLY A 40 -6.10 0.16 -9.42
C GLY A 40 -7.23 0.90 -10.11
N GLY A 41 -7.46 0.61 -11.40
CA GLY A 41 -8.41 1.36 -12.22
C GLY A 41 -8.04 2.84 -12.33
N VAL A 42 -8.89 3.73 -11.81
CA VAL A 42 -8.70 5.20 -11.83
C VAL A 42 -8.26 5.79 -10.48
N LEU A 43 -8.07 4.95 -9.46
CA LEU A 43 -7.68 5.38 -8.11
C LEU A 43 -6.25 4.96 -7.79
N ALA A 44 -5.58 5.79 -6.99
CA ALA A 44 -4.27 5.49 -6.44
C ALA A 44 -4.22 5.80 -4.94
N TYR A 45 -3.43 5.03 -4.20
CA TYR A 45 -3.26 5.15 -2.75
C TYR A 45 -1.79 4.98 -2.35
N GLY A 46 -1.41 5.53 -1.20
CA GLY A 46 -0.18 5.19 -0.52
C GLY A 46 -0.41 4.05 0.48
N LEU A 47 0.40 3.01 0.43
CA LEU A 47 0.45 1.93 1.42
C LEU A 47 1.66 2.13 2.30
N MET A 48 1.41 2.27 3.60
CA MET A 48 2.43 2.57 4.62
C MET A 48 2.79 1.36 5.47
N GLY A 49 2.00 0.28 5.39
CA GLY A 49 2.25 -0.94 6.15
C GLY A 49 1.19 -2.01 5.91
N VAL A 50 1.52 -3.24 6.28
CA VAL A 50 0.64 -4.40 6.22
C VAL A 50 0.64 -5.08 7.58
N HIS A 51 -0.54 -5.37 8.09
CA HIS A 51 -0.73 -6.29 9.20
C HIS A 51 -1.26 -7.59 8.62
N TRP A 52 -0.48 -8.67 8.80
CA TRP A 52 -0.82 -10.00 8.30
C TRP A 52 -0.77 -10.97 9.47
N ASN A 53 -1.89 -11.65 9.73
CA ASN A 53 -1.97 -12.70 10.71
C ASN A 53 -1.66 -14.04 10.03
N GLU A 54 -0.50 -14.63 10.32
CA GLU A 54 -0.06 -15.88 9.72
C GLU A 54 -0.97 -17.07 10.07
N SER A 55 -1.61 -17.04 11.25
CA SER A 55 -2.48 -18.12 11.74
C SER A 55 -3.87 -18.10 11.10
N THR A 56 -4.44 -16.91 10.87
CA THR A 56 -5.81 -16.76 10.34
C THR A 56 -5.87 -16.37 8.86
N GLY A 57 -4.77 -15.85 8.32
CA GLY A 57 -4.73 -15.26 6.97
C GLY A 57 -5.32 -13.86 6.88
N GLU A 58 -5.83 -13.30 7.98
CA GLU A 58 -6.42 -11.95 7.98
C GLU A 58 -5.37 -10.89 7.67
N CYS A 59 -5.74 -9.96 6.79
CA CYS A 59 -4.88 -8.89 6.31
C CYS A 59 -5.55 -7.53 6.51
N ASN A 60 -4.80 -6.58 7.07
CA ASN A 60 -5.15 -5.17 7.08
C ASN A 60 -4.02 -4.35 6.46
N TYR A 61 -4.38 -3.23 5.84
CA TYR A 61 -3.48 -2.38 5.06
C TYR A 61 -3.54 -0.97 5.63
N LEU A 62 -2.40 -0.39 5.98
CA LEU A 62 -2.32 1.00 6.46
C LEU A 62 -2.25 1.92 5.24
N ILE A 63 -3.35 2.60 4.96
CA ILE A 63 -3.53 3.42 3.76
C ILE A 63 -3.37 4.89 4.10
N LEU A 64 -2.58 5.59 3.29
CA LEU A 64 -2.53 7.04 3.17
C LEU A 64 -3.24 7.44 1.87
N ASP A 65 -4.35 8.14 2.00
CA ASP A 65 -5.24 8.49 0.90
C ASP A 65 -4.91 9.86 0.30
N PRO A 66 -4.44 9.93 -0.96
CA PRO A 66 -4.03 11.19 -1.60
C PRO A 66 -5.22 12.06 -2.01
N HIS A 67 -6.46 11.60 -1.86
CA HIS A 67 -7.65 12.37 -2.21
C HIS A 67 -8.08 13.34 -1.09
N TYR A 68 -7.33 13.42 0.02
CA TYR A 68 -7.57 14.43 1.04
C TYR A 68 -7.31 15.83 0.49
N THR A 69 -8.33 16.69 0.53
CA THR A 69 -8.25 18.09 0.05
C THR A 69 -8.38 19.12 1.18
N GLY A 70 -8.32 18.67 2.43
CA GLY A 70 -8.41 19.57 3.58
C GLY A 70 -7.07 20.20 3.95
N GLU A 71 -7.07 20.99 5.02
CA GLU A 71 -5.86 21.59 5.58
C GLU A 71 -4.98 20.55 6.29
N GLU A 72 -3.70 20.87 6.49
CA GLU A 72 -2.73 20.05 7.23
C GLU A 72 -3.09 19.93 8.73
N ASN A 73 -4.11 19.13 9.03
CA ASN A 73 -4.67 18.95 10.36
C ASN A 73 -4.71 17.47 10.72
N MET A 74 -3.81 17.06 11.61
CA MET A 74 -3.66 15.67 12.04
C MET A 74 -4.95 15.05 12.60
N ASN A 75 -5.75 15.83 13.32
CA ASN A 75 -7.03 15.34 13.85
C ASN A 75 -8.03 15.07 12.72
N LYS A 76 -8.13 15.95 11.73
CA LYS A 76 -9.00 15.74 10.56
C LYS A 76 -8.52 14.56 9.71
N ILE A 77 -7.21 14.42 9.50
CA ILE A 77 -6.61 13.33 8.72
C ILE A 77 -6.86 11.98 9.40
N GLY A 78 -6.56 11.88 10.70
CA GLY A 78 -6.72 10.64 11.48
C GLY A 78 -8.18 10.25 11.67
N SER A 79 -9.02 11.18 12.15
CA SER A 79 -10.44 10.88 12.40
C SER A 79 -11.27 10.71 11.13
N GLY A 80 -10.87 11.36 10.03
CA GLY A 80 -11.49 11.19 8.71
C GLY A 80 -11.08 9.92 7.97
N GLY A 81 -10.14 9.13 8.52
CA GLY A 81 -9.71 7.87 7.91
C GLY A 81 -8.85 8.04 6.67
N TRP A 82 -8.23 9.21 6.47
CA TRP A 82 -7.33 9.54 5.37
C TRP A 82 -5.93 8.93 5.57
N CYS A 83 -5.57 8.64 6.82
CA CYS A 83 -4.46 7.77 7.18
C CYS A 83 -4.97 6.74 8.20
N SER A 84 -5.32 5.53 7.76
CA SER A 84 -5.90 4.52 8.64
C SER A 84 -5.68 3.09 8.15
N TRP A 85 -5.80 2.14 9.08
CA TRP A 85 -5.92 0.72 8.72
C TRP A 85 -7.24 0.46 8.01
N LYS A 86 -7.19 -0.31 6.92
CA LYS A 86 -8.34 -0.79 6.14
C LYS A 86 -8.27 -2.31 6.01
N SER A 87 -9.43 -2.98 6.01
CA SER A 87 -9.51 -4.41 5.69
C SER A 87 -9.21 -4.65 4.21
N SER A 88 -9.11 -5.92 3.82
CA SER A 88 -8.94 -6.31 2.41
C SER A 88 -10.11 -5.92 1.51
N ASP A 89 -11.28 -5.57 2.08
CA ASP A 89 -12.48 -5.16 1.32
C ASP A 89 -12.26 -3.86 0.52
N LEU A 90 -11.18 -3.13 0.81
CA LEU A 90 -10.71 -2.01 -0.01
C LEU A 90 -10.44 -2.42 -1.47
N PHE A 91 -10.01 -3.67 -1.70
CA PHE A 91 -9.62 -4.15 -3.02
C PHE A 91 -10.79 -4.86 -3.70
N LEU A 92 -11.29 -4.25 -4.78
CA LEU A 92 -12.43 -4.75 -5.53
C LEU A 92 -12.03 -5.94 -6.42
N ALA A 93 -12.74 -7.06 -6.29
CA ALA A 93 -12.41 -8.30 -6.99
C ALA A 93 -12.45 -8.21 -8.52
N ASP A 94 -13.21 -7.27 -9.09
CA ASP A 94 -13.32 -7.04 -10.53
C ASP A 94 -12.26 -6.07 -11.08
N LYS A 95 -11.31 -5.62 -10.25
CA LYS A 95 -10.23 -4.69 -10.63
C LYS A 95 -8.86 -5.34 -10.46
N PHE A 96 -7.94 -4.97 -11.36
CA PHE A 96 -6.52 -5.27 -11.19
C PHE A 96 -5.86 -4.21 -10.32
N TYR A 97 -4.74 -4.58 -9.69
CA TYR A 97 -3.93 -3.69 -8.88
C TYR A 97 -2.44 -3.87 -9.20
N ASN A 98 -1.73 -2.74 -9.27
CA ASN A 98 -0.28 -2.68 -9.37
C ASN A 98 0.28 -2.01 -8.12
N PHE A 99 1.30 -2.61 -7.52
CA PHE A 99 2.00 -2.06 -6.37
C PHE A 99 3.41 -1.69 -6.81
N CYS A 100 3.76 -0.41 -6.70
CA CYS A 100 5.11 0.08 -6.95
C CYS A 100 5.88 0.14 -5.63
N LEU A 101 6.94 -0.66 -5.53
CA LEU A 101 7.76 -0.87 -4.34
C LEU A 101 9.15 -0.24 -4.55
N PRO A 102 9.38 1.02 -4.14
CA PRO A 102 10.67 1.69 -4.30
C PRO A 102 11.77 0.97 -3.51
N GLN A 103 12.92 0.71 -4.11
CA GLN A 103 14.06 0.05 -3.47
C GLN A 103 14.97 1.11 -2.84
N ARG A 104 15.50 0.84 -1.64
CA ARG A 104 16.49 1.75 -1.04
C ARG A 104 17.78 1.68 -1.85
N PRO A 105 18.36 2.83 -2.26
CA PRO A 105 19.70 2.84 -2.84
C PRO A 105 20.69 2.19 -1.88
N ARG A 106 21.58 1.32 -2.40
CA ARG A 106 22.53 0.55 -1.57
C ARG A 106 23.91 1.18 -1.48
N GLU A 107 24.08 2.39 -1.97
CA GLU A 107 25.34 3.13 -1.91
C GLU A 107 25.48 3.83 -0.55
N LEU A 108 26.72 3.85 -0.03
CA LEU A 108 27.14 4.53 1.20
C LEU A 108 27.40 6.02 0.94
#